data_AF-A0A847APZ3-F1
#
_entry.id   AF-A0A847APZ3-F1
#
_cell.length_a   1.000
_cell.length_b   1.000
_cell.length_c   1.000
_cell.angle_alpha   90.00
_cell.angle_beta   90.00
_cell.angle_gamma   90.00
#
_symmetry.space_group_name_H-M   'P 1'
#
loop_
_entity.id
_entity.type
_entity.pdbx_description
1 polymer ?
#
loop_
_entity_poly.entity_id
_entity_poly.type
_entity_poly.pdbx_seq_one_letter_code
_entity_poly.pdbx_strand_id
1 'polypeptide(L)'
;MKQSYLTTIFLFVISLLIIISGCGDSVSKRGEAQKYREIRAGEPIIIGLKSDHPAIELAGQELVKYFNLMAGNPDAATIANDPASLYFSADYRSEPVHLVLGLFSDLNINLDGVEDVELDDAVYIDVQGSRGIIAGSNPRSVLFAVYRFLEANGCRWIRPGPDGDYVPDRQIGNLTLQLADKAKYRFRGNNNSGAYSIDYIISKIEWGAKVGLNTFFNEFIMPKTTYQTLYSRGFPSQKVSCPLTDTEVIAFNERLIKEIKRRGMLLHAAGHGWNGVFFGNPEVECDHWGTIVVPDNQTEFLSLVNGERLKGGPTTTELCYGNPQVRLRLSHIIADYAEKHPEVDYLHFWLDDRNNNTCECELCRHNRVSDHYIKILNDIDKELTRRGVSTRIVFLIYSDLIWPPEEEQLINKDRFALMFAPIARFYNEPYE
;
A
#
# COMPACT_ATOMS: atom_id res chain seq x y z
N MET A 1 -62.55 -30.42 33.76
CA MET A 1 -61.19 -30.95 33.49
C MET A 1 -60.22 -29.79 33.71
N LYS A 2 -59.72 -29.44 34.90
CA LYS A 2 -59.02 -30.20 35.96
C LYS A 2 -57.92 -31.13 35.42
N GLN A 3 -56.70 -30.84 35.89
CA GLN A 3 -55.45 -31.61 35.85
C GLN A 3 -54.68 -31.69 34.52
N SER A 4 -53.61 -30.89 34.41
CA SER A 4 -52.23 -31.35 34.11
C SER A 4 -51.33 -30.19 33.66
N TYR A 5 -50.89 -29.35 34.61
CA TYR A 5 -49.88 -28.28 34.34
C TYR A 5 -48.96 -28.04 35.54
N LEU A 6 -48.48 -29.10 36.21
CA LEU A 6 -47.67 -28.93 37.42
C LEU A 6 -46.54 -29.95 37.62
N THR A 7 -45.96 -30.50 36.55
CA THR A 7 -44.86 -31.47 36.70
C THR A 7 -43.69 -31.31 35.72
N THR A 8 -43.49 -30.11 35.15
CA THR A 8 -42.32 -29.84 34.27
C THR A 8 -41.49 -28.61 34.70
N ILE A 9 -41.85 -27.93 35.79
CA ILE A 9 -41.10 -26.75 36.28
C ILE A 9 -40.11 -27.11 37.41
N PHE A 10 -40.10 -28.36 37.89
CA PHE A 10 -39.27 -28.77 39.04
C PHE A 10 -37.90 -29.39 38.68
N LEU A 11 -37.56 -29.53 37.40
CA LEU A 11 -36.27 -30.08 36.94
C LEU A 11 -35.34 -29.04 36.29
N PHE A 12 -35.75 -27.78 36.18
CA PHE A 12 -34.92 -26.70 35.60
C PHE A 12 -34.29 -25.75 36.65
N VAL A 13 -34.66 -25.89 37.93
CA VAL A 13 -34.19 -24.99 39.01
C VAL A 13 -33.00 -25.57 39.80
N ILE A 14 -32.65 -26.86 39.62
CA ILE A 14 -31.54 -27.50 40.34
C ILE A 14 -30.21 -27.51 39.53
N SER A 15 -30.26 -27.23 38.23
CA SER A 15 -29.04 -27.10 37.40
C SER A 15 -28.49 -25.66 37.32
N LEU A 16 -29.11 -24.70 38.00
CA LEU A 16 -28.68 -23.29 38.03
C LEU A 16 -28.05 -22.85 39.37
N LEU A 17 -27.87 -23.77 40.32
CA LEU A 17 -27.36 -23.49 41.68
C LEU A 17 -26.07 -24.26 42.03
N ILE A 18 -25.43 -24.90 41.05
CA ILE A 18 -24.10 -25.54 41.19
C ILE A 18 -23.16 -25.04 40.09
N ILE A 19 -23.09 -23.72 39.88
CA ILE A 19 -21.91 -23.01 39.33
C ILE A 19 -21.79 -21.64 40.03
N ILE A 20 -22.01 -21.62 41.35
CA ILE A 20 -21.71 -20.48 42.23
C ILE A 20 -21.02 -21.06 43.47
N SER A 21 -19.82 -21.61 43.28
CA SER A 21 -18.87 -21.96 44.34
C SER A 21 -17.55 -22.33 43.66
N GLY A 22 -16.86 -21.31 43.19
CA GLY A 22 -15.62 -21.43 42.43
C GLY A 22 -14.99 -20.08 42.12
N CYS A 23 -15.27 -19.05 42.93
CA CYS A 23 -14.43 -17.86 42.99
C CYS A 23 -13.19 -18.21 43.81
N GLY A 24 -12.30 -19.00 43.21
CA GLY A 24 -10.91 -19.11 43.59
C GLY A 24 -10.13 -18.08 42.78
N ASP A 25 -9.41 -17.22 43.48
CA ASP A 25 -8.57 -16.16 42.93
C ASP A 25 -7.71 -16.60 41.74
N SER A 26 -8.08 -16.15 40.54
CA SER A 26 -7.11 -15.92 39.47
C SER A 26 -7.13 -14.43 39.13
N VAL A 27 -6.85 -13.61 40.14
CA VAL A 27 -6.27 -12.29 39.91
C VAL A 27 -5.00 -12.56 39.12
N SER A 28 -5.00 -12.15 37.84
CA SER A 28 -3.80 -12.14 37.04
C SER A 28 -2.74 -11.43 37.84
N LYS A 29 -1.56 -12.04 37.97
CA LYS A 29 -0.38 -11.39 38.51
C LYS A 29 -0.12 -10.16 37.63
N ARG A 30 -0.69 -9.01 37.99
CA ARG A 30 -0.15 -7.70 37.65
C ARG A 30 1.28 -7.78 38.17
N GLY A 31 2.23 -7.90 37.25
CA GLY A 31 3.63 -7.79 37.57
C GLY A 31 3.81 -6.55 38.43
N GLU A 32 4.57 -6.70 39.51
CA GLU A 32 5.10 -5.57 40.27
C GLU A 32 5.55 -4.52 39.25
N ALA A 33 5.04 -3.29 39.38
CA ALA A 33 5.56 -2.17 38.62
C ALA A 33 7.06 -2.10 38.94
N GLN A 34 7.88 -2.66 38.06
CA GLN A 34 9.32 -2.57 38.14
C GLN A 34 9.58 -1.07 38.21
N LYS A 35 10.01 -0.57 39.38
CA LYS A 35 10.33 0.84 39.59
C LYS A 35 11.54 1.13 38.73
N TYR A 36 11.30 1.40 37.45
CA TYR A 36 12.32 1.91 36.56
C TYR A 36 12.79 3.23 37.14
N ARG A 37 14.11 3.40 37.22
CA ARG A 37 14.71 4.68 37.56
C ARG A 37 14.18 5.73 36.58
N GLU A 38 13.72 6.86 37.10
CA GLU A 38 13.33 8.00 36.27
C GLU A 38 14.47 8.37 35.32
N ILE A 39 14.14 8.59 34.05
CA ILE A 39 15.09 9.06 33.04
C ILE A 39 15.59 10.42 33.53
N ARG A 40 16.90 10.55 33.79
CA ARG A 40 17.43 11.79 34.35
C ARG A 40 17.35 12.89 33.29
N ALA A 41 17.22 14.14 33.74
CA ALA A 41 17.34 15.29 32.86
C ALA A 41 18.70 15.25 32.12
N GLY A 42 18.65 15.24 30.79
CA GLY A 42 19.83 15.15 29.93
C GLY A 42 20.29 13.73 29.57
N GLU A 43 19.63 12.68 30.08
CA GLU A 43 19.87 11.30 29.64
C GLU A 43 19.03 11.02 28.36
N PRO A 44 19.64 10.51 27.27
CA PRO A 44 18.91 10.26 26.04
C PRO A 44 17.93 9.09 26.18
N ILE A 45 16.84 9.15 25.41
CA ILE A 45 15.95 8.00 25.25
C ILE A 45 16.60 7.02 24.27
N ILE A 46 16.88 5.82 24.78
CA ILE A 46 17.47 4.71 24.01
C ILE A 46 16.36 3.87 23.36
N ILE A 47 16.39 3.76 22.04
CA ILE A 47 15.39 3.07 21.22
C ILE A 47 15.98 1.75 20.70
N GLY A 48 15.41 0.61 21.06
CA GLY A 48 15.82 -0.70 20.55
C GLY A 48 14.93 -1.16 19.40
N LEU A 49 15.53 -1.67 18.33
CA LEU A 49 14.83 -2.28 17.20
C LEU A 49 14.90 -3.81 17.32
N LYS A 50 13.77 -4.50 17.16
CA LYS A 50 13.70 -5.97 17.30
C LYS A 50 13.85 -6.75 16.00
N SER A 51 13.58 -6.11 14.87
CA SER A 51 13.60 -6.73 13.56
C SER A 51 14.35 -5.87 12.56
N ASP A 52 15.07 -6.53 11.67
CA ASP A 52 15.81 -5.90 10.57
C ASP A 52 14.87 -5.74 9.37
N HIS A 53 14.41 -4.51 9.16
CA HIS A 53 13.63 -4.13 7.98
C HIS A 53 13.73 -2.61 7.77
N PRO A 54 13.90 -2.11 6.53
CA PRO A 54 14.08 -0.68 6.25
C PRO A 54 13.00 0.23 6.86
N ALA A 55 11.74 -0.22 6.89
CA ALA A 55 10.64 0.52 7.51
C ALA A 55 10.76 0.63 9.04
N ILE A 56 11.30 -0.39 9.72
CA ILE A 56 11.50 -0.40 11.17
C ILE A 56 12.72 0.46 11.54
N GLU A 57 13.79 0.37 10.74
CA GLU A 57 14.92 1.30 10.85
C GLU A 57 14.47 2.74 10.68
N LEU A 58 13.67 3.02 9.65
CA LEU A 58 13.10 4.35 9.41
C LEU A 58 12.19 4.78 10.57
N ALA A 59 11.40 3.87 11.15
CA ALA A 59 10.59 4.17 12.33
C ALA A 59 11.44 4.62 13.52
N GLY A 60 12.56 3.93 13.78
CA GLY A 60 13.54 4.36 14.78
C GLY A 60 14.15 5.73 14.46
N GLN A 61 14.57 5.95 13.22
CA GLN A 61 15.16 7.21 12.74
C GLN A 61 14.19 8.39 12.88
N GLU A 62 12.93 8.20 12.49
CA GLU A 62 11.91 9.24 12.61
C GLU A 62 11.59 9.54 14.08
N LEU A 63 11.50 8.51 14.94
CA LEU A 63 11.29 8.73 16.37
C LEU A 63 12.44 9.54 16.99
N VAL A 64 13.70 9.22 16.67
CA VAL A 64 14.87 10.00 17.09
C VAL A 64 14.78 11.45 16.60
N LYS A 65 14.55 11.64 15.29
CA LYS A 65 14.43 12.97 14.68
C LYS A 65 13.38 13.82 15.39
N TYR A 66 12.16 13.31 15.58
CA TYR A 66 11.10 14.08 16.23
C TYR A 66 11.36 14.31 17.72
N PHE A 67 11.93 13.34 18.45
CA PHE A 67 12.30 13.56 19.85
C PHE A 67 13.35 14.65 20.00
N ASN A 68 14.36 14.68 19.13
CA ASN A 68 15.39 15.71 19.12
C ASN A 68 14.80 17.09 18.82
N LEU A 69 13.88 17.17 17.85
CA LEU A 69 13.16 18.41 17.53
C LEU A 69 12.26 18.87 18.67
N MET A 70 11.50 17.96 19.29
CA MET A 70 10.62 18.26 20.42
C MET A 70 11.40 18.75 21.65
N ALA A 71 12.55 18.16 21.93
CA ALA A 71 13.38 18.53 23.07
C ALA A 71 14.29 19.75 22.80
N GLY A 72 14.38 20.22 21.56
CA GLY A 72 15.36 21.23 21.14
C GLY A 72 16.81 20.79 21.36
N ASN A 73 17.09 19.48 21.35
CA ASN A 73 18.39 18.89 21.65
C ASN A 73 18.70 17.75 20.66
N PRO A 74 19.79 17.83 19.86
CA PRO A 74 20.14 16.80 18.88
C PRO A 74 20.55 15.44 19.48
N ASP A 75 20.84 15.40 20.78
CA ASP A 75 21.24 14.18 21.49
C ASP A 75 20.15 13.70 22.47
N ALA A 76 18.89 14.09 22.26
CA ALA A 76 17.79 13.74 23.17
C ALA A 76 17.35 12.27 23.04
N ALA A 77 17.58 11.64 21.89
CA ALA A 77 17.27 10.24 21.64
C ALA A 77 18.27 9.60 20.68
N THR A 78 18.41 8.28 20.75
CA THR A 78 19.31 7.51 19.88
C THR A 78 18.85 6.05 19.74
N ILE A 79 19.25 5.40 18.65
CA ILE A 79 18.98 3.97 18.44
C ILE A 79 20.08 3.16 19.16
N ALA A 80 19.69 2.07 19.82
CA ALA A 80 20.61 1.16 20.50
C ALA A 80 21.64 0.61 19.50
N ASN A 81 22.93 0.76 19.83
CA ASN A 81 24.07 0.40 18.98
C ASN A 81 24.16 1.17 17.66
N ASP A 82 23.58 2.36 17.56
CA ASP A 82 23.90 3.29 16.47
C ASP A 82 25.39 3.71 16.57
N PRO A 83 26.24 3.41 15.57
CA PRO A 83 27.66 3.77 15.59
C PRO A 83 27.93 5.27 15.67
N ALA A 84 26.95 6.10 15.30
CA ALA A 84 27.03 7.56 15.42
C ALA A 84 26.63 8.08 16.82
N SER A 85 26.13 7.21 17.70
CA SER A 85 25.69 7.58 19.05
C SER A 85 26.86 7.83 19.99
N LEU A 86 26.73 8.86 20.84
CA LEU A 86 27.61 9.11 21.98
C LEU A 86 27.62 7.96 23.00
N TYR A 87 26.65 7.05 22.91
CA TYR A 87 26.43 5.91 23.79
C TYR A 87 26.58 4.57 23.06
N PHE A 88 27.27 4.55 21.92
CA PHE A 88 27.56 3.31 21.20
C PHE A 88 28.37 2.34 22.08
N SER A 89 27.86 1.12 22.24
CA SER A 89 28.57 0.00 22.86
C SER A 89 28.53 -1.20 21.93
N ALA A 90 29.66 -1.88 21.76
CA ALA A 90 29.70 -3.15 21.03
C ALA A 90 29.00 -4.30 21.79
N ASP A 91 28.66 -4.10 23.07
CA ASP A 91 27.94 -5.04 23.92
C ASP A 91 26.51 -4.55 24.21
N TYR A 92 25.59 -4.90 23.28
CA TYR A 92 24.17 -4.56 23.29
C TYR A 92 23.40 -5.02 24.54
N ARG A 93 23.99 -5.88 25.38
CA ARG A 93 23.33 -6.50 26.54
C ARG A 93 23.34 -5.61 27.79
N SER A 94 24.07 -4.50 27.76
CA SER A 94 24.35 -3.68 28.94
C SER A 94 23.61 -2.33 28.98
N GLU A 95 23.03 -1.87 27.87
CA GLU A 95 22.35 -0.57 27.81
C GLU A 95 20.84 -0.69 28.15
N PRO A 96 20.29 0.21 28.98
CA PRO A 96 18.86 0.22 29.26
C PRO A 96 18.09 0.73 28.04
N VAL A 97 17.55 -0.18 27.24
CA VAL A 97 16.57 0.15 26.20
C VAL A 97 15.32 0.72 26.88
N HIS A 98 14.93 1.94 26.50
CA HIS A 98 13.76 2.62 27.02
C HIS A 98 12.52 2.26 26.20
N LEU A 99 12.59 2.44 24.89
CA LEU A 99 11.51 2.12 23.96
C LEU A 99 11.93 0.98 23.05
N VAL A 100 11.06 -0.01 22.88
CA VAL A 100 11.28 -1.14 21.97
C VAL A 100 10.32 -1.04 20.80
N LEU A 101 10.89 -1.05 19.59
CA LEU A 101 10.14 -1.07 18.33
C LEU A 101 10.24 -2.47 17.73
N GLY A 102 9.12 -3.04 17.29
CA GLY A 102 9.11 -4.39 16.72
C GLY A 102 7.77 -4.82 16.14
N LEU A 103 7.78 -5.98 15.49
CA LEU A 103 6.56 -6.61 15.01
C LEU A 103 5.78 -7.22 16.19
N PHE A 104 4.49 -7.47 15.96
CA PHE A 104 3.66 -8.23 16.91
C PHE A 104 4.27 -9.60 17.24
N SER A 105 4.85 -10.28 16.25
CA SER A 105 5.58 -11.54 16.42
C SER A 105 6.80 -11.42 17.33
N ASP A 106 7.52 -10.30 17.26
CA ASP A 106 8.75 -10.08 18.04
C ASP A 106 8.46 -9.84 19.52
N LEU A 107 7.24 -9.38 19.81
CA LEU A 107 6.82 -8.89 21.12
C LEU A 107 5.67 -9.71 21.73
N ASN A 108 5.29 -10.82 21.09
CA ASN A 108 4.18 -11.70 21.49
C ASN A 108 2.85 -10.93 21.69
N ILE A 109 2.57 -9.98 20.80
CA ILE A 109 1.32 -9.22 20.80
C ILE A 109 0.32 -9.98 19.92
N ASN A 110 -0.88 -10.20 20.45
CA ASN A 110 -2.00 -10.72 19.68
C ASN A 110 -3.13 -9.68 19.69
N LEU A 111 -3.54 -9.23 18.50
CA LEU A 111 -4.62 -8.28 18.34
C LEU A 111 -5.70 -8.90 17.44
N ASP A 112 -6.92 -8.94 17.95
CA ASP A 112 -8.04 -9.55 17.24
C ASP A 112 -8.37 -8.83 15.92
N GLY A 113 -8.72 -9.62 14.90
CA GLY A 113 -9.22 -9.13 13.62
C GLY A 113 -8.15 -8.68 12.61
N VAL A 114 -6.87 -8.95 12.85
CA VAL A 114 -5.84 -8.92 11.78
C VAL A 114 -5.95 -10.24 11.01
N GLU A 115 -6.52 -10.22 9.81
CA GLU A 115 -6.78 -11.43 9.03
C GLU A 115 -5.57 -11.83 8.18
N ASP A 116 -4.94 -10.84 7.53
CA ASP A 116 -3.72 -11.02 6.74
C ASP A 116 -2.65 -10.06 7.26
N VAL A 117 -1.66 -10.58 8.00
CA VAL A 117 -0.60 -9.75 8.62
C VAL A 117 0.20 -8.95 7.59
N GLU A 118 0.34 -9.44 6.36
CA GLU A 118 1.11 -8.77 5.31
C GLU A 118 0.36 -7.56 4.73
N LEU A 119 -0.97 -7.50 4.85
CA LEU A 119 -1.81 -6.48 4.23
C LEU A 119 -2.58 -5.62 5.23
N ASP A 120 -3.01 -6.22 6.34
CA ASP A 120 -3.84 -5.59 7.34
C ASP A 120 -2.97 -4.86 8.36
N ASP A 121 -3.10 -3.53 8.35
CA ASP A 121 -2.29 -2.67 9.18
C ASP A 121 -2.93 -2.49 10.55
N ALA A 122 -2.19 -2.90 11.58
CA ALA A 122 -2.56 -2.74 12.97
C ALA A 122 -1.37 -2.25 13.79
N VAL A 123 -1.66 -1.41 14.78
CA VAL A 123 -0.68 -0.80 15.67
C VAL A 123 -1.00 -1.13 17.11
N TYR A 124 0.04 -1.29 17.92
CA TYR A 124 -0.05 -1.46 19.37
C TYR A 124 1.01 -0.59 20.02
N ILE A 125 0.61 0.23 20.99
CA ILE A 125 1.48 1.15 21.71
C ILE A 125 1.14 1.02 23.19
N ASP A 126 2.15 0.69 23.99
CA ASP A 126 2.06 0.70 25.45
C ASP A 126 3.35 1.33 25.98
N VAL A 127 3.28 2.65 26.14
CA VAL A 127 4.40 3.48 26.59
C VAL A 127 3.96 4.24 27.83
N GLN A 128 4.74 4.14 28.90
CA GLN A 128 4.58 4.87 30.15
C GLN A 128 5.89 5.53 30.54
N GLY A 129 5.88 6.85 30.74
CA GLY A 129 7.09 7.60 31.11
C GLY A 129 8.24 7.40 30.11
N SER A 130 7.91 7.37 28.81
CA SER A 130 8.84 7.11 27.71
C SER A 130 9.59 5.78 27.80
N ARG A 131 8.96 4.80 28.44
CA ARG A 131 9.41 3.42 28.50
C ARG A 131 8.29 2.49 28.03
N GLY A 132 8.64 1.44 27.30
CA GLY A 132 7.65 0.45 26.86
C GLY A 132 7.84 0.07 25.39
N ILE A 133 6.72 -0.24 24.73
CA ILE A 133 6.73 -0.84 23.40
C ILE A 133 5.88 -0.06 22.39
N ILE A 134 6.38 0.01 21.16
CA ILE A 134 5.68 0.54 19.99
C ILE A 134 5.76 -0.54 18.91
N ALA A 135 4.63 -1.09 18.50
CA ALA A 135 4.60 -2.28 17.66
C ALA A 135 3.56 -2.20 16.54
N GLY A 136 3.77 -3.01 15.50
CA GLY A 136 2.85 -3.14 14.38
C GLY A 136 2.70 -4.58 13.89
N SER A 137 1.62 -4.88 13.18
CA SER A 137 1.37 -6.20 12.57
C SER A 137 2.39 -6.57 11.48
N ASN A 138 2.90 -5.57 10.78
CA ASN A 138 3.89 -5.68 9.71
C ASN A 138 4.87 -4.49 9.75
N PRO A 139 5.96 -4.50 8.96
CA PRO A 139 7.00 -3.49 9.08
C PRO A 139 6.54 -2.04 8.89
N ARG A 140 5.64 -1.77 7.92
CA ARG A 140 5.06 -0.42 7.73
C ARG A 140 4.18 0.00 8.90
N SER A 141 3.52 -0.95 9.56
CA SER A 141 2.69 -0.67 10.73
C SER A 141 3.52 -0.26 11.95
N VAL A 142 4.77 -0.72 12.07
CA VAL A 142 5.70 -0.20 13.10
C VAL A 142 6.00 1.29 12.86
N LEU A 143 6.23 1.68 11.60
CA LEU A 143 6.40 3.08 11.20
C LEU A 143 5.12 3.89 11.48
N PHE A 144 3.94 3.35 11.16
CA PHE A 144 2.67 4.00 11.49
C PHE A 144 2.46 4.14 13.01
N ALA A 145 2.84 3.15 13.80
CA ALA A 145 2.74 3.20 15.26
C ALA A 145 3.61 4.32 15.84
N VAL A 146 4.83 4.52 15.30
CA VAL A 146 5.68 5.67 15.65
C VAL A 146 4.99 7.00 15.32
N TYR A 147 4.42 7.15 14.13
CA TYR A 147 3.70 8.37 13.78
C TYR A 147 2.45 8.59 14.65
N ARG A 148 1.69 7.54 14.99
CA ARG A 148 0.56 7.65 15.93
C ARG A 148 1.01 8.06 17.33
N PHE A 149 2.15 7.55 17.79
CA PHE A 149 2.74 7.97 19.06
C PHE A 149 3.14 9.46 19.03
N LEU A 150 3.82 9.90 17.98
CA LEU A 150 4.23 11.29 17.81
C LEU A 150 3.03 12.25 17.68
N GLU A 151 1.99 11.84 16.95
CA GLU A 151 0.75 12.59 16.82
C GLU A 151 0.04 12.78 18.16
N ALA A 152 -0.07 11.71 18.95
CA ALA A 152 -0.64 11.76 20.30
C ALA A 152 0.14 12.73 21.23
N ASN A 153 1.43 12.93 20.96
CA ASN A 153 2.29 13.86 21.68
C ASN A 153 2.40 15.25 21.04
N GLY A 154 1.60 15.53 20.01
CA GLY A 154 1.35 16.87 19.46
C GLY A 154 1.96 17.15 18.09
N CYS A 155 2.70 16.21 17.48
CA CYS A 155 3.19 16.38 16.11
C CYS A 155 2.03 16.38 15.10
N ARG A 156 2.12 17.16 14.01
CA ARG A 156 1.13 17.17 12.92
C ARG A 156 1.83 17.23 11.56
N TRP A 157 1.22 16.64 10.54
CA TRP A 157 1.74 16.60 9.16
C TRP A 157 0.67 17.09 8.17
N ILE A 158 0.64 18.40 7.95
CA ILE A 158 -0.45 19.09 7.27
C ILE A 158 -0.41 18.86 5.75
N ARG A 159 0.79 18.77 5.17
CA ARG A 159 0.99 18.58 3.72
C ARG A 159 2.37 17.96 3.43
N PRO A 160 2.61 17.47 2.21
CA PRO A 160 3.93 16.99 1.79
C PRO A 160 5.05 18.03 1.97
N GLY A 161 6.21 17.54 2.40
CA GLY A 161 7.46 18.29 2.55
C GLY A 161 7.69 18.84 3.97
N PRO A 162 8.92 19.30 4.28
CA PRO A 162 9.31 19.71 5.63
C PRO A 162 8.49 20.89 6.17
N ASP A 163 8.06 21.81 5.31
CA ASP A 163 7.22 22.95 5.69
C ASP A 163 5.78 22.55 6.07
N GLY A 164 5.41 21.28 5.92
CA GLY A 164 4.12 20.72 6.33
C GLY A 164 4.14 20.11 7.73
N ASP A 165 5.32 19.96 8.34
CA ASP A 165 5.48 19.35 9.65
C ASP A 165 5.33 20.42 10.75
N TYR A 166 4.49 20.14 11.74
CA TYR A 166 4.44 20.88 13.00
C TYR A 166 4.93 19.97 14.13
N VAL A 167 5.96 20.42 14.84
CA VAL A 167 6.57 19.71 15.97
C VAL A 167 6.52 20.61 17.20
N PRO A 168 5.87 20.21 18.30
CA PRO A 168 5.79 21.02 19.50
C PRO A 168 7.09 20.98 20.29
N ASP A 169 7.45 22.07 20.95
CA ASP A 169 8.46 22.07 22.02
C ASP A 169 7.88 21.36 23.25
N ARG A 170 8.50 20.24 23.64
CA ARG A 170 8.00 19.36 24.71
C ARG A 170 9.10 18.49 25.30
N GLN A 171 9.07 18.34 26.62
CA GLN A 171 9.90 17.37 27.34
C GLN A 171 9.52 15.92 26.95
N ILE A 172 10.51 15.18 26.45
CA ILE A 172 10.31 13.82 25.95
C ILE A 172 10.48 12.73 27.02
N GLY A 173 10.98 13.04 28.22
CA GLY A 173 11.29 12.03 29.26
C GLY A 173 10.09 11.43 29.99
N ASN A 174 8.86 11.90 29.74
CA ASN A 174 7.65 11.43 30.42
C ASN A 174 6.42 11.37 29.49
N LEU A 175 6.61 10.83 28.28
CA LEU A 175 5.51 10.65 27.33
C LEU A 175 4.79 9.32 27.61
N THR A 176 3.47 9.32 27.52
CA THR A 176 2.64 8.15 27.83
C THR A 176 1.54 8.00 26.80
N LEU A 177 1.37 6.79 26.26
CA LEU A 177 0.28 6.43 25.36
C LEU A 177 -0.02 4.94 25.50
N GLN A 178 -1.30 4.61 25.64
CA GLN A 178 -1.81 3.26 25.45
C GLN A 178 -2.82 3.28 24.30
N LEU A 179 -2.53 2.55 23.24
CA LEU A 179 -3.33 2.50 22.03
C LEU A 179 -3.20 1.13 21.37
N ALA A 180 -4.32 0.54 21.00
CA ALA A 180 -4.37 -0.56 20.04
C ALA A 180 -5.41 -0.20 18.98
N ASP A 181 -5.03 -0.26 17.72
CA ASP A 181 -5.88 0.20 16.62
C ASP A 181 -5.58 -0.57 15.33
N LYS A 182 -6.57 -0.66 14.45
CA LYS A 182 -6.49 -1.35 13.16
C LYS A 182 -7.11 -0.50 12.07
N ALA A 183 -6.42 -0.40 10.94
CA ALA A 183 -6.97 0.29 9.78
C ALA A 183 -8.25 -0.41 9.30
N LYS A 184 -9.31 0.38 9.07
CA LYS A 184 -10.58 -0.14 8.55
C LYS A 184 -10.48 -0.63 7.10
N TYR A 185 -9.68 0.05 6.29
CA TYR A 185 -9.50 -0.28 4.88
C TYR A 185 -8.09 -0.81 4.65
N ARG A 186 -8.01 -1.97 3.98
CA ARG A 186 -6.74 -2.62 3.61
C ARG A 186 -5.88 -1.76 2.69
N PHE A 187 -6.48 -1.12 1.69
CA PHE A 187 -5.77 -0.26 0.75
C PHE A 187 -6.11 1.21 0.99
N ARG A 188 -5.08 2.03 1.20
CA ARG A 188 -5.21 3.46 1.47
C ARG A 188 -4.03 4.14 0.80
N GLY A 189 -4.25 4.86 -0.29
CA GLY A 189 -3.13 5.36 -1.07
C GLY A 189 -3.45 6.52 -1.96
N ASN A 190 -2.40 6.96 -2.64
CA ASN A 190 -2.43 7.97 -3.67
C ASN A 190 -1.78 7.40 -4.94
N ASN A 191 -2.06 8.05 -6.07
CA ASN A 191 -1.38 7.77 -7.31
C ASN A 191 -0.43 8.92 -7.73
N ASN A 192 0.22 8.71 -8.86
CA ASN A 192 1.14 9.64 -9.50
C ASN A 192 0.49 10.38 -10.69
N SER A 193 -0.74 10.88 -10.54
CA SER A 193 -1.40 11.67 -11.59
C SER A 193 -0.99 13.15 -11.58
N GLY A 194 -1.06 13.79 -12.75
CA GLY A 194 -0.72 15.20 -12.97
C GLY A 194 0.76 15.45 -13.25
N ALA A 195 1.19 16.72 -13.25
CA ALA A 195 2.58 17.11 -13.47
C ALA A 195 3.29 17.37 -12.13
N TYR A 196 4.44 16.75 -11.89
CA TYR A 196 5.18 16.85 -10.62
C TYR A 196 6.70 16.68 -10.78
N SER A 197 7.45 17.11 -9.77
CA SER A 197 8.89 16.89 -9.67
C SER A 197 9.17 15.63 -8.86
N ILE A 198 10.38 15.09 -9.00
CA ILE A 198 10.83 13.96 -8.19
C ILE A 198 10.82 14.28 -6.68
N ASP A 199 11.20 15.50 -6.29
CA ASP A 199 11.20 15.87 -4.88
C ASP A 199 9.79 16.00 -4.31
N TYR A 200 8.83 16.48 -5.10
CA TYR A 200 7.43 16.55 -4.69
C TYR A 200 6.84 15.15 -4.50
N ILE A 201 7.06 14.23 -5.45
CA ILE A 201 6.46 12.90 -5.37
C ILE A 201 7.05 12.08 -4.22
N ILE A 202 8.36 12.22 -3.95
CA ILE A 202 9.00 11.63 -2.77
C ILE A 202 8.41 12.22 -1.48
N SER A 203 8.24 13.54 -1.42
CA SER A 203 7.62 14.19 -0.26
C SER A 203 6.17 13.71 -0.04
N LYS A 204 5.44 13.42 -1.12
CA LYS A 204 4.07 12.86 -1.07
C LYS A 204 4.07 11.43 -0.53
N ILE A 205 5.03 10.60 -0.92
CA ILE A 205 5.21 9.23 -0.39
C ILE A 205 5.55 9.27 1.10
N GLU A 206 6.49 10.13 1.50
CA GLU A 206 6.85 10.32 2.91
C GLU A 206 5.64 10.76 3.75
N TRP A 207 4.95 11.81 3.30
CA TRP A 207 3.75 12.30 3.94
C TRP A 207 2.64 11.25 4.01
N GLY A 208 2.50 10.43 2.97
CA GLY A 208 1.54 9.33 2.94
C GLY A 208 1.70 8.39 4.13
N ALA A 209 2.93 7.99 4.45
CA ALA A 209 3.17 7.13 5.61
C ALA A 209 2.85 7.81 6.95
N LYS A 210 3.18 9.11 7.08
CA LYS A 210 2.86 9.94 8.26
C LYS A 210 1.36 9.99 8.57
N VAL A 211 0.52 9.98 7.52
CA VAL A 211 -0.95 10.04 7.65
C VAL A 211 -1.64 8.67 7.47
N GLY A 212 -0.87 7.57 7.51
CA GLY A 212 -1.39 6.20 7.52
C GLY A 212 -1.81 5.64 6.16
N LEU A 213 -1.37 6.23 5.04
CA LEU A 213 -1.48 5.62 3.72
C LEU A 213 -0.42 4.53 3.56
N ASN A 214 -0.81 3.39 3.00
CA ASN A 214 0.04 2.22 2.85
C ASN A 214 0.30 1.80 1.40
N THR A 215 -0.41 2.38 0.43
CA THR A 215 -0.20 2.08 -0.98
C THR A 215 0.21 3.31 -1.76
N PHE A 216 1.00 3.10 -2.80
CA PHE A 216 1.28 4.13 -3.79
C PHE A 216 1.17 3.54 -5.18
N PHE A 217 0.48 4.25 -6.08
CA PHE A 217 0.12 3.75 -7.39
C PHE A 217 0.78 4.54 -8.52
N ASN A 218 1.56 3.83 -9.35
CA ASN A 218 2.05 4.32 -10.62
C ASN A 218 1.15 3.81 -11.75
N GLU A 219 0.41 4.72 -12.39
CA GLU A 219 -0.66 4.39 -13.35
C GLU A 219 -0.17 3.73 -14.65
N PHE A 220 1.08 4.01 -15.03
CA PHE A 220 1.71 3.49 -16.23
C PHE A 220 2.97 2.71 -15.88
N ILE A 221 3.45 1.94 -16.84
CA ILE A 221 4.72 1.20 -16.71
C ILE A 221 5.85 2.19 -16.37
N MET A 222 5.87 3.35 -17.03
CA MET A 222 6.80 4.45 -16.74
C MET A 222 6.07 5.80 -16.78
N PRO A 223 6.28 6.69 -15.80
CA PRO A 223 5.61 8.00 -15.74
C PRO A 223 6.38 9.08 -16.52
N LYS A 224 6.68 8.86 -17.81
CA LYS A 224 7.50 9.80 -18.62
C LYS A 224 6.81 11.15 -18.79
N THR A 225 5.54 11.13 -19.17
CA THR A 225 4.77 12.32 -19.53
C THR A 225 4.53 13.22 -18.34
N THR A 226 4.21 12.66 -17.17
CA THR A 226 3.98 13.46 -15.95
C THR A 226 5.20 14.30 -15.60
N TYR A 227 6.40 13.72 -15.68
CA TYR A 227 7.65 14.46 -15.54
C TYR A 227 7.86 15.41 -16.72
N GLN A 228 7.74 14.95 -17.96
CA GLN A 228 7.98 15.80 -19.13
C GLN A 228 7.10 17.04 -19.15
N THR A 229 5.82 16.93 -18.82
CA THR A 229 4.92 18.08 -18.72
C THR A 229 5.49 19.14 -17.77
N LEU A 230 6.00 18.75 -16.59
CA LEU A 230 6.61 19.68 -15.64
C LEU A 230 7.94 20.24 -16.16
N TYR A 231 8.85 19.38 -16.58
CA TYR A 231 10.25 19.70 -16.85
C TYR A 231 10.44 20.40 -18.20
N SER A 232 9.70 19.98 -19.23
CA SER A 232 9.64 20.64 -20.53
C SER A 232 8.85 21.96 -20.52
N ARG A 233 8.08 22.22 -19.44
CA ARG A 233 7.21 23.40 -19.30
C ARG A 233 6.11 23.42 -20.37
N GLY A 234 5.37 22.31 -20.50
CA GLY A 234 4.22 22.19 -21.42
C GLY A 234 3.01 23.07 -21.06
N PHE A 235 3.21 24.12 -20.26
CA PHE A 235 2.21 25.05 -19.75
C PHE A 235 2.87 26.43 -19.53
N PRO A 236 2.07 27.52 -19.44
CA PRO A 236 2.61 28.87 -19.22
C PRO A 236 3.50 28.94 -17.96
N SER A 237 4.80 29.18 -18.14
CA SER A 237 5.79 29.16 -17.07
C SER A 237 6.90 30.19 -17.30
N GLN A 238 7.35 30.82 -16.22
CA GLN A 238 8.53 31.70 -16.22
C GLN A 238 9.86 30.95 -16.05
N LYS A 239 9.81 29.67 -15.63
CA LYS A 239 11.00 28.82 -15.51
C LYS A 239 11.45 28.31 -16.87
N VAL A 240 12.77 28.18 -17.04
CA VAL A 240 13.40 27.61 -18.25
C VAL A 240 12.98 26.15 -18.43
N SER A 241 12.81 25.76 -19.70
CA SER A 241 12.57 24.38 -20.11
C SER A 241 13.83 23.53 -19.93
N CYS A 242 13.67 22.38 -19.30
CA CYS A 242 14.74 21.42 -19.03
C CYS A 242 14.15 20.02 -19.19
N PRO A 243 13.88 19.56 -20.43
CA PRO A 243 13.30 18.24 -20.68
C PRO A 243 14.20 17.15 -20.12
N LEU A 244 13.60 16.08 -19.61
CA LEU A 244 14.35 14.93 -19.12
C LEU A 244 14.68 13.97 -20.27
N THR A 245 15.79 13.28 -20.15
CA THR A 245 16.12 12.09 -20.94
C THR A 245 15.38 10.86 -20.39
N ASP A 246 15.24 9.81 -21.20
CA ASP A 246 14.63 8.56 -20.74
C ASP A 246 15.39 7.93 -19.57
N THR A 247 16.72 8.02 -19.58
CA THR A 247 17.59 7.57 -18.48
C THR A 247 17.27 8.30 -17.16
N GLU A 248 17.00 9.60 -17.21
CA GLU A 248 16.61 10.37 -16.02
C GLU A 248 15.21 9.98 -15.52
N VAL A 249 14.26 9.75 -16.43
CA VAL A 249 12.92 9.27 -16.07
C VAL A 249 12.99 7.91 -15.38
N ILE A 250 13.79 6.99 -15.91
CA ILE A 250 14.01 5.66 -15.31
C ILE A 250 14.62 5.80 -13.92
N ALA A 251 15.69 6.59 -13.78
CA ALA A 251 16.33 6.84 -12.49
C ALA A 251 15.37 7.48 -11.46
N PHE A 252 14.48 8.36 -11.91
CA PHE A 252 13.46 8.96 -11.05
C PHE A 252 12.42 7.93 -10.60
N ASN A 253 12.00 7.02 -11.49
CA ASN A 253 11.09 5.94 -11.14
C ASN A 253 11.73 4.96 -10.14
N GLU A 254 12.99 4.58 -10.35
CA GLU A 254 13.73 3.74 -9.40
C GLU A 254 13.85 4.40 -8.02
N ARG A 255 14.14 5.71 -7.97
CA ARG A 255 14.21 6.46 -6.71
C ARG A 255 12.85 6.48 -6.00
N LEU A 256 11.75 6.65 -6.74
CA LEU A 256 10.39 6.60 -6.22
C LEU A 256 10.07 5.22 -5.63
N ILE A 257 10.38 4.15 -6.36
CA ILE A 257 10.17 2.76 -5.92
C ILE A 257 10.94 2.49 -4.62
N LYS A 258 12.22 2.89 -4.57
CA LYS A 258 13.06 2.73 -3.39
C LYS A 258 12.45 3.40 -2.16
N GLU A 259 11.90 4.60 -2.31
CA GLU A 259 11.27 5.32 -1.20
C GLU A 259 9.95 4.66 -0.74
N ILE A 260 9.16 4.09 -1.65
CA ILE A 260 7.96 3.31 -1.30
C ILE A 260 8.36 2.06 -0.49
N LYS A 261 9.29 1.26 -1.02
CA LYS A 261 9.69 -0.02 -0.39
C LYS A 261 10.48 0.20 0.90
N ARG A 262 11.25 1.29 1.01
CA ARG A 262 11.89 1.69 2.28
C ARG A 262 10.88 1.87 3.41
N ARG A 263 9.65 2.29 3.11
CA ARG A 263 8.55 2.45 4.09
C ARG A 263 7.71 1.20 4.26
N GLY A 264 8.03 0.10 3.56
CA GLY A 264 7.24 -1.13 3.55
C GLY A 264 5.86 -0.97 2.91
N MET A 265 5.63 0.11 2.15
CA MET A 265 4.37 0.38 1.46
C MET A 265 4.20 -0.53 0.25
N LEU A 266 2.95 -0.79 -0.11
CA LEU A 266 2.57 -1.60 -1.27
C LEU A 266 2.69 -0.76 -2.55
N LEU A 267 3.53 -1.21 -3.48
CA LEU A 267 3.66 -0.63 -4.80
C LEU A 267 2.60 -1.25 -5.72
N HIS A 268 1.72 -0.38 -6.21
CA HIS A 268 0.86 -0.67 -7.33
C HIS A 268 1.49 -0.07 -8.59
N ALA A 269 1.54 -0.82 -9.68
CA ALA A 269 2.15 -0.35 -10.92
C ALA A 269 1.38 -0.76 -12.17
N ALA A 270 1.62 -0.01 -13.24
CA ALA A 270 0.98 -0.14 -14.53
C ALA A 270 -0.53 0.07 -14.47
N GLY A 271 -1.22 -0.34 -15.53
CA GLY A 271 -2.66 -0.17 -15.70
C GLY A 271 -2.95 -0.18 -17.18
N HIS A 272 -2.52 0.89 -17.83
CA HIS A 272 -2.44 1.00 -19.29
C HIS A 272 -1.01 0.80 -19.79
N GLY A 273 -0.84 0.87 -21.12
CA GLY A 273 0.48 0.75 -21.78
C GLY A 273 0.82 -0.65 -22.28
N TRP A 274 0.16 -1.69 -21.78
CA TRP A 274 0.37 -3.08 -22.21
C TRP A 274 0.19 -3.29 -23.72
N ASN A 275 -0.73 -2.56 -24.33
CA ASN A 275 -1.01 -2.65 -25.77
C ASN A 275 0.14 -2.10 -26.61
N GLY A 276 0.87 -1.09 -26.11
CA GLY A 276 2.08 -0.59 -26.75
C GLY A 276 3.21 -1.61 -26.70
N VAL A 277 3.43 -2.20 -25.51
CA VAL A 277 4.41 -3.27 -25.30
C VAL A 277 4.07 -4.49 -26.16
N PHE A 278 2.78 -4.82 -26.30
CA PHE A 278 2.30 -5.87 -27.20
C PHE A 278 2.78 -5.68 -28.64
N PHE A 279 2.81 -4.46 -29.16
CA PHE A 279 3.32 -4.19 -30.51
C PHE A 279 4.84 -3.98 -30.59
N GLY A 280 5.56 -4.12 -29.47
CA GLY A 280 7.02 -4.00 -29.39
C GLY A 280 7.51 -2.57 -29.16
N ASN A 281 6.64 -1.67 -28.68
CA ASN A 281 7.05 -0.32 -28.31
C ASN A 281 7.85 -0.34 -26.99
N PRO A 282 8.81 0.57 -26.81
CA PRO A 282 9.51 0.72 -25.52
C PRO A 282 8.52 1.07 -24.40
N GLU A 283 8.71 0.50 -23.21
CA GLU A 283 7.86 0.76 -22.04
C GLU A 283 7.75 2.25 -21.69
N VAL A 284 8.83 2.99 -21.86
CA VAL A 284 8.90 4.44 -21.61
C VAL A 284 8.00 5.26 -22.54
N GLU A 285 7.65 4.72 -23.71
CA GLU A 285 6.73 5.33 -24.69
C GLU A 285 5.28 4.86 -24.51
N CYS A 286 5.04 3.88 -23.61
CA CYS A 286 3.73 3.31 -23.33
C CYS A 286 3.00 4.03 -22.19
N ASP A 287 3.18 5.35 -22.09
CA ASP A 287 2.58 6.22 -21.08
C ASP A 287 1.39 7.01 -21.64
N HIS A 288 0.58 7.68 -20.80
CA HIS A 288 -0.74 8.24 -21.14
C HIS A 288 -0.80 8.98 -22.49
N TRP A 289 0.20 9.82 -22.78
CA TRP A 289 0.24 10.64 -24.01
C TRP A 289 1.31 10.19 -25.01
N GLY A 290 1.83 8.98 -24.84
CA GLY A 290 2.76 8.35 -25.77
C GLY A 290 2.11 8.04 -27.12
N THR A 291 2.94 7.76 -28.12
CA THR A 291 2.48 7.29 -29.44
C THR A 291 2.86 5.83 -29.62
N ILE A 292 1.88 4.98 -29.90
CA ILE A 292 2.11 3.57 -30.20
C ILE A 292 2.30 3.39 -31.70
N VAL A 293 3.38 2.73 -32.07
CA VAL A 293 3.59 2.21 -33.42
C VAL A 293 3.03 0.80 -33.49
N VAL A 294 2.11 0.57 -34.42
CA VAL A 294 1.57 -0.76 -34.74
C VAL A 294 2.17 -1.24 -36.06
N PRO A 295 2.99 -2.31 -36.07
CA PRO A 295 3.52 -2.89 -37.30
C PRO A 295 2.41 -3.33 -38.26
N ASP A 296 2.58 -3.09 -39.55
CA ASP A 296 1.55 -3.39 -40.57
C ASP A 296 1.13 -4.87 -40.57
N ASN A 297 2.09 -5.77 -40.32
CA ASN A 297 1.90 -7.21 -40.22
C ASN A 297 1.29 -7.68 -38.88
N GLN A 298 0.83 -6.77 -38.03
CA GLN A 298 0.21 -7.07 -36.74
C GLN A 298 -1.14 -6.36 -36.57
N THR A 299 -1.63 -5.70 -37.64
CA THR A 299 -2.88 -4.94 -37.59
C THR A 299 -4.12 -5.81 -37.34
N GLU A 300 -4.06 -7.11 -37.65
CA GLU A 300 -5.15 -8.05 -37.33
C GLU A 300 -5.38 -8.25 -35.82
N PHE A 301 -4.42 -7.91 -34.96
CA PHE A 301 -4.53 -8.05 -33.51
C PHE A 301 -5.30 -6.91 -32.84
N LEU A 302 -5.50 -5.79 -33.53
CA LEU A 302 -6.28 -4.66 -33.03
C LEU A 302 -7.78 -5.00 -32.95
N SER A 303 -8.53 -4.30 -32.10
CA SER A 303 -9.99 -4.38 -32.11
C SER A 303 -10.55 -3.96 -33.48
N LEU A 304 -11.59 -4.67 -33.94
CA LEU A 304 -12.38 -4.29 -35.13
C LEU A 304 -13.63 -3.57 -34.64
N VAL A 305 -13.83 -2.32 -35.04
CA VAL A 305 -15.01 -1.53 -34.66
C VAL A 305 -15.53 -0.85 -35.90
N ASN A 306 -16.82 -0.99 -36.20
CA ASN A 306 -17.44 -0.43 -37.40
C ASN A 306 -16.72 -0.81 -38.71
N GLY A 307 -16.14 -2.02 -38.76
CA GLY A 307 -15.40 -2.52 -39.92
C GLY A 307 -13.96 -2.03 -40.04
N GLU A 308 -13.47 -1.21 -39.11
CA GLU A 308 -12.11 -0.67 -39.11
C GLU A 308 -11.29 -1.17 -37.91
N ARG A 309 -9.98 -1.38 -38.11
CA ARG A 309 -9.06 -1.74 -37.03
C ARG A 309 -8.58 -0.47 -36.34
N LEU A 310 -9.01 -0.25 -35.09
CA LEU A 310 -8.75 1.00 -34.38
C LEU A 310 -7.30 1.09 -33.92
N LYS A 311 -6.69 2.26 -34.16
CA LYS A 311 -5.34 2.62 -33.69
C LYS A 311 -5.45 3.88 -32.83
N GLY A 312 -4.81 3.88 -31.66
CA GLY A 312 -4.82 5.00 -30.73
C GLY A 312 -3.47 5.15 -30.01
N GLY A 313 -3.51 5.79 -28.85
CA GLY A 313 -2.39 5.84 -27.90
C GLY A 313 -2.45 4.72 -26.85
N PRO A 314 -1.60 4.77 -25.82
CA PRO A 314 -1.51 3.75 -24.75
C PRO A 314 -2.77 3.48 -23.94
N THR A 315 -3.65 4.47 -23.80
CA THR A 315 -4.95 4.35 -23.10
C THR A 315 -6.12 4.09 -24.06
N THR A 316 -5.88 4.16 -25.37
CA THR A 316 -6.93 4.21 -26.39
C THR A 316 -6.74 3.22 -27.54
N THR A 317 -5.75 2.34 -27.45
CA THR A 317 -5.59 1.22 -28.39
C THR A 317 -6.14 -0.01 -27.71
N GLU A 318 -7.03 -0.73 -28.38
CA GLU A 318 -7.60 -1.98 -27.85
C GLU A 318 -7.26 -3.18 -28.74
N LEU A 319 -7.21 -4.37 -28.13
CA LEU A 319 -6.86 -5.61 -28.80
C LEU A 319 -8.06 -6.54 -29.03
N CYS A 320 -7.95 -7.43 -30.00
CA CYS A 320 -8.95 -8.46 -30.28
C CYS A 320 -8.84 -9.61 -29.26
N TYR A 321 -9.46 -9.45 -28.09
CA TYR A 321 -9.37 -10.43 -27.01
C TYR A 321 -10.04 -11.78 -27.26
N GLY A 322 -10.92 -11.88 -28.27
CA GLY A 322 -11.41 -13.17 -28.75
C GLY A 322 -10.31 -14.02 -29.39
N ASN A 323 -9.25 -13.40 -29.92
CA ASN A 323 -8.12 -14.12 -30.52
C ASN A 323 -7.23 -14.75 -29.44
N PRO A 324 -7.09 -16.09 -29.40
CA PRO A 324 -6.28 -16.77 -28.38
C PRO A 324 -4.78 -16.41 -28.46
N GLN A 325 -4.27 -16.05 -29.64
CA GLN A 325 -2.87 -15.62 -29.79
C GLN A 325 -2.61 -14.27 -29.11
N VAL A 326 -3.60 -13.37 -29.15
CA VAL A 326 -3.53 -12.07 -28.44
C VAL A 326 -3.43 -12.31 -26.94
N ARG A 327 -4.34 -13.12 -26.37
CA ARG A 327 -4.36 -13.39 -24.93
C ARG A 327 -3.07 -14.10 -24.46
N LEU A 328 -2.62 -15.10 -25.20
CA LEU A 328 -1.38 -15.83 -24.86
C LEU A 328 -0.15 -14.90 -24.87
N ARG A 329 -0.03 -14.03 -25.87
CA ARG A 329 1.09 -13.09 -25.94
C ARG A 329 1.03 -12.06 -24.83
N LEU A 330 -0.16 -11.53 -24.52
CA LEU A 330 -0.35 -10.61 -23.39
C LEU A 330 0.02 -11.26 -22.05
N SER A 331 -0.43 -12.48 -21.79
CA SER A 331 -0.09 -13.18 -20.54
C SER A 331 1.41 -13.36 -20.38
N HIS A 332 2.13 -13.67 -21.46
CA HIS A 332 3.59 -13.75 -21.41
C HIS A 332 4.25 -12.40 -21.16
N ILE A 333 3.81 -11.33 -21.82
CA ILE A 333 4.35 -9.97 -21.63
C ILE A 333 4.19 -9.51 -20.18
N ILE A 334 2.98 -9.69 -19.63
CA ILE A 334 2.66 -9.26 -18.26
C ILE A 334 3.45 -10.10 -17.25
N ALA A 335 3.59 -11.42 -17.49
CA ALA A 335 4.39 -12.28 -16.64
C ALA A 335 5.90 -11.98 -16.73
N ASP A 336 6.42 -11.66 -17.92
CA ASP A 336 7.81 -11.23 -18.12
C ASP A 336 8.09 -9.94 -17.33
N TYR A 337 7.14 -9.00 -17.31
CA TYR A 337 7.27 -7.77 -16.52
C TYR A 337 7.26 -8.09 -15.02
N ALA A 338 6.28 -8.86 -14.54
CA ALA A 338 6.17 -9.20 -13.12
C ALA A 338 7.41 -9.95 -12.58
N GLU A 339 8.02 -10.81 -13.40
CA GLU A 339 9.24 -11.54 -13.06
C GLU A 339 10.46 -10.61 -12.98
N LYS A 340 10.53 -9.57 -13.82
CA LYS A 340 11.60 -8.55 -13.79
C LYS A 340 11.43 -7.51 -12.68
N HIS A 341 10.20 -7.33 -12.20
CA HIS A 341 9.84 -6.31 -11.23
C HIS A 341 9.22 -6.89 -9.95
N PRO A 342 9.98 -7.71 -9.18
CA PRO A 342 9.48 -8.32 -7.94
C PRO A 342 9.13 -7.29 -6.85
N GLU A 343 9.57 -6.04 -7.00
CA GLU A 343 9.17 -4.92 -6.14
C GLU A 343 7.69 -4.52 -6.27
N VAL A 344 7.03 -4.88 -7.38
CA VAL A 344 5.63 -4.57 -7.64
C VAL A 344 4.75 -5.60 -6.92
N ASP A 345 4.01 -5.14 -5.92
CA ASP A 345 3.13 -5.99 -5.13
C ASP A 345 1.81 -6.27 -5.87
N TYR A 346 1.30 -5.24 -6.55
CA TYR A 346 0.04 -5.25 -7.30
C TYR A 346 0.25 -4.72 -8.72
N LEU A 347 0.14 -5.60 -9.71
CA LEU A 347 0.24 -5.24 -11.12
C LEU A 347 -1.14 -5.03 -11.71
N HIS A 348 -1.37 -3.86 -12.30
CA HIS A 348 -2.64 -3.52 -12.87
C HIS A 348 -2.70 -3.90 -14.36
N PHE A 349 -3.84 -4.41 -14.80
CA PHE A 349 -4.13 -4.67 -16.22
C PHE A 349 -5.51 -4.12 -16.56
N TRP A 350 -5.60 -3.07 -17.38
CA TRP A 350 -6.85 -2.37 -17.70
C TRP A 350 -7.14 -2.39 -19.20
N LEU A 351 -8.41 -2.24 -19.54
CA LEU A 351 -8.90 -2.12 -20.92
C LEU A 351 -8.81 -0.67 -21.42
N ASP A 352 -9.20 -0.41 -22.65
CA ASP A 352 -9.30 0.93 -23.25
C ASP A 352 -10.24 1.86 -22.44
N ASP A 353 -9.85 3.12 -22.32
CA ASP A 353 -10.63 4.15 -21.61
C ASP A 353 -11.86 4.64 -22.38
N ARG A 354 -11.90 4.44 -23.69
CA ARG A 354 -13.00 4.90 -24.56
C ARG A 354 -14.15 3.92 -24.55
N ASN A 355 -15.36 4.49 -24.52
CA ASN A 355 -16.60 3.72 -24.67
C ASN A 355 -16.73 3.17 -26.09
N ASN A 356 -17.29 1.96 -26.21
CA ASN A 356 -17.60 1.30 -27.49
C ASN A 356 -16.38 1.05 -28.39
N ASN A 357 -15.19 0.86 -27.78
CA ASN A 357 -13.97 0.48 -28.49
C ASN A 357 -13.69 -1.03 -28.46
N THR A 358 -14.61 -1.79 -27.88
CA THR A 358 -14.57 -3.24 -27.83
C THR A 358 -14.64 -3.85 -29.23
N CYS A 359 -13.81 -4.86 -29.50
CA CYS A 359 -13.80 -5.58 -30.77
C CYS A 359 -15.16 -6.24 -31.10
N GLU A 360 -15.65 -6.03 -32.32
CA GLU A 360 -16.94 -6.51 -32.84
C GLU A 360 -16.77 -7.68 -33.83
N CYS A 361 -15.57 -8.26 -33.95
CA CYS A 361 -15.34 -9.38 -34.85
C CYS A 361 -16.12 -10.63 -34.40
N GLU A 362 -16.23 -11.65 -35.26
CA GLU A 362 -17.00 -12.87 -34.98
C GLU A 362 -16.59 -13.58 -33.68
N LEU A 363 -15.31 -13.48 -33.30
CA LEU A 363 -14.79 -14.07 -32.06
C LEU A 363 -15.23 -13.34 -30.79
N CYS A 364 -15.67 -12.08 -30.92
CA CYS A 364 -15.93 -11.20 -29.79
C CYS A 364 -17.40 -10.81 -29.65
N ARG A 365 -18.11 -10.60 -30.77
CA ARG A 365 -19.45 -9.98 -30.79
C ARG A 365 -20.55 -10.71 -30.01
N HIS A 366 -20.32 -11.96 -29.63
CA HIS A 366 -21.29 -12.80 -28.91
C HIS A 366 -20.98 -12.96 -27.41
N ASN A 367 -19.91 -12.35 -26.90
CA ASN A 367 -19.52 -12.41 -25.49
C ASN A 367 -19.53 -11.00 -24.91
N ARG A 368 -19.68 -10.86 -23.58
CA ARG A 368 -19.50 -9.57 -22.93
C ARG A 368 -18.02 -9.18 -22.89
N VAL A 369 -17.77 -7.88 -22.82
CA VAL A 369 -16.43 -7.33 -22.56
C VAL A 369 -15.84 -7.93 -21.29
N SER A 370 -16.65 -8.06 -20.24
CA SER A 370 -16.26 -8.66 -18.97
C SER A 370 -15.92 -10.15 -19.09
N ASP A 371 -16.58 -10.93 -19.95
CA ASP A 371 -16.19 -12.34 -20.19
C ASP A 371 -14.79 -12.42 -20.82
N HIS A 372 -14.51 -11.58 -21.81
CA HIS A 372 -13.16 -11.49 -22.37
C HIS A 372 -12.12 -11.05 -21.35
N TYR A 373 -12.47 -10.08 -20.50
CA TYR A 373 -11.56 -9.59 -19.49
C TYR A 373 -11.18 -10.69 -18.49
N ILE A 374 -12.16 -11.47 -18.03
CA ILE A 374 -11.93 -12.59 -17.11
C ILE A 374 -11.10 -13.71 -17.77
N LYS A 375 -11.32 -14.00 -19.06
CA LYS A 375 -10.46 -14.94 -19.84
C LYS A 375 -8.99 -14.51 -19.79
N ILE A 376 -8.71 -13.23 -20.05
CA ILE A 376 -7.35 -12.70 -20.04
C ILE A 376 -6.75 -12.76 -18.63
N LEU A 377 -7.51 -12.37 -17.60
CA LEU A 377 -7.06 -12.40 -16.21
C LEU A 377 -6.69 -13.82 -15.77
N ASN A 378 -7.51 -14.81 -16.13
CA ASN A 378 -7.21 -16.23 -15.86
C ASN A 378 -5.98 -16.72 -16.64
N ASP A 379 -5.79 -16.29 -17.90
CA ASP A 379 -4.60 -16.62 -18.70
C ASP A 379 -3.32 -16.01 -18.06
N ILE A 380 -3.39 -14.77 -17.56
CA ILE A 380 -2.30 -14.11 -16.83
C ILE A 380 -1.98 -14.86 -15.52
N ASP A 381 -2.97 -15.15 -14.67
CA ASP A 381 -2.74 -15.88 -13.41
C ASP A 381 -2.14 -17.26 -13.64
N LYS A 382 -2.62 -17.98 -14.66
CA LYS A 382 -2.07 -19.29 -15.03
C LYS A 382 -0.59 -19.18 -15.38
N GLU A 383 -0.20 -18.16 -16.15
CA GLU A 383 1.19 -17.96 -16.54
C GLU A 383 2.07 -17.51 -15.36
N LEU A 384 1.59 -16.59 -14.51
CA LEU A 384 2.30 -16.19 -13.28
C LEU A 384 2.51 -17.39 -12.34
N THR A 385 1.47 -18.18 -12.14
CA THR A 385 1.52 -19.39 -11.30
C THR A 385 2.47 -20.42 -11.87
N ARG A 386 2.48 -20.63 -13.20
CA ARG A 386 3.44 -21.53 -13.88
C ARG A 386 4.88 -21.12 -13.64
N ARG A 387 5.16 -19.81 -13.53
CA ARG A 387 6.50 -19.25 -13.27
C ARG A 387 6.84 -19.12 -11.78
N GLY A 388 5.88 -19.35 -10.89
CA GLY A 388 6.08 -19.14 -9.45
C GLY A 388 6.11 -17.66 -9.03
N VAL A 389 5.54 -16.77 -9.84
CA VAL A 389 5.46 -15.33 -9.54
C VAL A 389 4.25 -15.06 -8.64
N SER A 390 4.48 -14.42 -7.50
CA SER A 390 3.46 -14.17 -6.47
C SER A 390 2.72 -12.83 -6.62
N THR A 391 3.14 -11.97 -7.56
CA THR A 391 2.51 -10.67 -7.83
C THR A 391 0.99 -10.79 -7.98
N ARG A 392 0.24 -9.91 -7.34
CA ARG A 392 -1.22 -9.87 -7.42
C ARG A 392 -1.67 -9.01 -8.59
N ILE A 393 -2.85 -9.29 -9.12
CA ILE A 393 -3.39 -8.55 -10.27
C ILE A 393 -4.52 -7.64 -9.81
N VAL A 394 -4.47 -6.38 -10.22
CA VAL A 394 -5.59 -5.44 -10.07
C VAL A 394 -6.27 -5.27 -11.40
N PHE A 395 -7.59 -5.43 -11.40
CA PHE A 395 -8.42 -5.20 -12.58
C PHE A 395 -9.46 -4.13 -12.27
N LEU A 396 -9.82 -3.34 -13.27
CA LEU A 396 -10.61 -2.12 -13.11
C LEU A 396 -12.00 -2.31 -13.71
N ILE A 397 -13.05 -1.98 -12.94
CA ILE A 397 -14.37 -1.72 -13.49
C ILE A 397 -14.42 -0.26 -13.91
N TYR A 398 -14.53 -0.04 -15.21
CA TYR A 398 -14.54 1.25 -15.87
C TYR A 398 -15.35 1.15 -17.18
N SER A 399 -16.07 2.22 -17.54
CA SER A 399 -16.77 2.35 -18.82
C SER A 399 -17.60 1.12 -19.23
N ASP A 400 -17.15 0.35 -20.23
CA ASP A 400 -17.88 -0.79 -20.80
C ASP A 400 -17.97 -2.02 -19.85
N LEU A 401 -17.27 -1.99 -18.71
CA LEU A 401 -17.24 -3.07 -17.71
C LEU A 401 -18.28 -2.94 -16.59
N ILE A 402 -19.29 -2.07 -16.74
CA ILE A 402 -20.39 -1.96 -15.77
C ILE A 402 -21.25 -3.23 -15.67
N TRP A 403 -21.21 -4.11 -16.68
CA TRP A 403 -21.94 -5.38 -16.71
C TRP A 403 -21.03 -6.54 -16.31
N PRO A 404 -21.42 -7.40 -15.35
CA PRO A 404 -20.64 -8.56 -14.95
C PRO A 404 -20.55 -9.59 -16.09
N PRO A 405 -19.55 -10.51 -16.05
CA PRO A 405 -19.46 -11.62 -17.01
C PRO A 405 -20.70 -12.53 -16.90
N GLU A 406 -21.07 -13.19 -18.01
CA GLU A 406 -22.16 -14.17 -18.05
C GLU A 406 -21.67 -15.62 -18.04
N GLU A 407 -20.53 -15.87 -18.69
CA GLU A 407 -20.00 -17.21 -18.91
C GLU A 407 -18.77 -17.48 -18.04
N GLU A 408 -17.92 -16.46 -17.86
CA GLU A 408 -16.60 -16.62 -17.28
C GLU A 408 -16.53 -16.24 -15.80
N GLN A 409 -15.65 -16.94 -15.07
CA GLN A 409 -15.41 -16.69 -13.64
C GLN A 409 -13.92 -16.70 -13.33
N LEU A 410 -13.50 -15.87 -12.36
CA LEU A 410 -12.15 -15.93 -11.83
C LEU A 410 -11.92 -17.28 -11.14
N ILE A 411 -10.87 -17.99 -11.57
CA ILE A 411 -10.52 -19.30 -11.03
C ILE A 411 -9.82 -19.14 -9.67
N ASN A 412 -8.80 -18.29 -9.61
CA ASN A 412 -8.01 -18.03 -8.40
C ASN A 412 -8.35 -16.65 -7.82
N LYS A 413 -9.44 -16.55 -7.07
CA LYS A 413 -9.96 -15.25 -6.59
C LYS A 413 -8.95 -14.46 -5.75
N ASP A 414 -8.11 -15.15 -4.97
CA ASP A 414 -7.12 -14.52 -4.09
C ASP A 414 -5.96 -13.84 -4.85
N ARG A 415 -5.78 -14.17 -6.13
CA ARG A 415 -4.83 -13.48 -7.03
C ARG A 415 -5.25 -12.03 -7.30
N PHE A 416 -6.55 -11.75 -7.25
CA PHE A 416 -7.12 -10.54 -7.83
C PHE A 416 -7.64 -9.56 -6.78
N ALA A 417 -7.40 -8.28 -7.03
CA ALA A 417 -8.10 -7.19 -6.37
C ALA A 417 -8.91 -6.40 -7.39
N LEU A 418 -10.19 -6.20 -7.11
CA LEU A 418 -11.07 -5.41 -7.94
C LEU A 418 -10.98 -3.93 -7.55
N MET A 419 -10.76 -3.06 -8.53
CA MET A 419 -10.83 -1.61 -8.39
C MET A 419 -12.06 -1.09 -9.15
N PHE A 420 -12.81 -0.17 -8.56
CA PHE A 420 -13.93 0.50 -9.22
C PHE A 420 -13.57 1.98 -9.42
N ALA A 421 -13.61 2.45 -10.66
CA ALA A 421 -13.40 3.86 -11.00
C ALA A 421 -14.72 4.53 -11.36
N PRO A 422 -15.25 5.43 -10.49
CA PRO A 422 -16.54 6.06 -10.71
C PRO A 422 -16.44 7.23 -11.70
N ILE A 423 -16.18 6.96 -12.98
CA ILE A 423 -15.90 7.97 -14.02
C ILE A 423 -17.02 9.01 -14.19
N ALA A 424 -18.27 8.58 -14.01
CA ALA A 424 -19.45 9.46 -14.09
C ALA A 424 -19.66 10.32 -12.83
N ARG A 425 -18.81 10.18 -11.80
CA ARG A 425 -18.97 10.91 -10.55
C ARG A 425 -18.39 12.31 -10.64
N PHE A 426 -19.27 13.30 -10.57
CA PHE A 426 -18.90 14.68 -10.31
C PHE A 426 -18.90 14.95 -8.80
N TYR A 427 -17.74 15.27 -8.23
CA TYR A 427 -17.58 15.47 -6.77
C TYR A 427 -18.03 16.85 -6.26
N ASN A 428 -18.52 17.72 -7.14
CA ASN A 428 -19.15 18.99 -6.79
C ASN A 428 -20.66 18.86 -6.45
N GLU A 429 -21.25 17.67 -6.64
CA GLU A 429 -22.66 17.39 -6.37
C GLU A 429 -22.78 16.25 -5.32
N PRO A 430 -23.84 16.17 -4.49
CA PRO A 430 -24.05 15.05 -3.57
C PRO A 430 -24.36 13.73 -4.31
N TYR A 431 -24.45 12.60 -3.58
CA TYR A 431 -25.04 11.38 -4.13
C TYR A 431 -26.56 11.59 -4.23
N GLU A 432 -27.16 11.21 -5.35
CA GLU A 432 -28.63 11.13 -5.48
C GLU A 432 -29.22 9.94 -4.73
#